data_AF-A0AAU0RM09-F1
#
_entry.id   AF-A0AAU0RM09-F1
#
_cell.length_a   1.000
_cell.length_b   1.000
_cell.length_c   1.000
_cell.angle_alpha   90.00
_cell.angle_beta   90.00
_cell.angle_gamma   90.00
#
_symmetry.space_group_name_H-M   'P 1'
#
loop_
_entity.id
_entity.type
_entity.pdbx_description
1 polymer ?
#
loop_
_entity_poly.entity_id
_entity_poly.type
_entity_poly.pdbx_seq_one_letter_code
_entity_poly.pdbx_strand_id
1 'polypeptide(L)'
;MRASQLNGCAFCLHMHVELVLKYDEAAYRLNLITVWKEAKHMFSEEEQVILELTEQMTLIHQQGLTENVYSKAVALFGEETTGQMMMSILAINSWNRLGIVLHWNPQI
;
A
#
# COMPACT_ATOMS: atom_id res chain seq x y z
N MET A 1 2.13 -1.03 -3.96
CA MET A 1 2.71 0.27 -4.40
C MET A 1 2.89 1.26 -3.25
N ARG A 2 1.83 1.66 -2.53
CA ARG A 2 1.90 2.69 -1.47
C ARG A 2 2.92 2.40 -0.36
N ALA A 3 2.99 1.15 0.13
CA ALA A 3 3.99 0.74 1.11
C ALA A 3 5.44 0.99 0.62
N SER A 4 5.74 0.67 -0.64
CA SER A 4 7.07 0.92 -1.24
C SER A 4 7.40 2.41 -1.35
N GLN A 5 6.40 3.26 -1.62
CA GLN A 5 6.58 4.72 -1.63
C GLN A 5 6.93 5.23 -0.23
N LEU A 6 6.25 4.74 0.82
CA LEU A 6 6.53 5.11 2.20
C LEU A 6 7.88 4.61 2.71
N ASN A 7 8.26 3.38 2.36
CA ASN A 7 9.53 2.79 2.76
C ASN A 7 10.72 3.27 1.92
N GLY A 8 10.49 3.90 0.76
CA GLY A 8 11.56 4.34 -0.13
C GLY A 8 12.26 3.22 -0.92
N CYS A 9 11.61 2.07 -1.14
CA CYS A 9 12.20 0.99 -1.97
C CYS A 9 11.99 1.28 -3.46
N ALA A 10 12.97 1.87 -4.15
CA ALA A 10 12.90 2.20 -5.57
C ALA A 10 12.69 0.96 -6.47
N PHE A 11 13.43 -0.12 -6.23
CA PHE A 11 13.24 -1.40 -6.94
C PHE A 11 11.80 -1.91 -6.83
N CYS A 12 11.29 -2.00 -5.61
CA CYS A 12 9.96 -2.51 -5.35
C CYS A 12 8.88 -1.60 -5.95
N LEU A 13 9.09 -0.28 -5.91
CA LEU A 13 8.16 0.67 -6.50
C LEU A 13 8.09 0.49 -8.02
N HIS A 14 9.24 0.44 -8.70
CA HIS A 14 9.31 0.25 -10.15
C HIS A 14 8.59 -1.03 -10.59
N MET A 15 8.93 -2.18 -9.99
CA MET A 15 8.28 -3.47 -10.29
C MET A 15 6.74 -3.40 -10.14
N HIS A 16 6.23 -2.73 -9.10
CA HIS A 16 4.79 -2.59 -8.90
C HIS A 16 4.14 -1.58 -9.85
N VAL A 17 4.85 -0.54 -10.29
CA VAL A 17 4.35 0.38 -11.32
C VAL A 17 4.20 -0.37 -12.64
N GLU A 18 5.20 -1.14 -13.06
CA GLU A 18 5.10 -1.98 -14.27
C GLU A 18 3.94 -2.96 -14.19
N LEU A 19 3.72 -3.58 -13.02
CA LEU A 19 2.59 -4.48 -12.82
C LEU A 19 1.26 -3.76 -12.99
N VAL A 20 1.08 -2.58 -12.39
CA VAL A 20 -0.19 -1.85 -12.48
C VAL A 20 -0.46 -1.34 -13.89
N LEU A 21 0.57 -0.93 -14.63
CA LEU A 21 0.43 -0.54 -16.04
C LEU A 21 -0.06 -1.69 -16.93
N LYS A 22 0.13 -2.96 -16.54
CA LYS A 22 -0.43 -4.13 -17.25
C LYS A 22 -1.91 -4.36 -16.98
N TYR A 23 -2.50 -3.71 -15.98
CA TYR A 23 -3.91 -3.85 -15.60
C TYR A 23 -4.78 -2.68 -16.10
N ASP A 24 -4.30 -1.90 -17.09
CA ASP A 24 -5.01 -0.75 -17.68
C ASP A 24 -5.50 0.28 -16.64
N GLU A 25 -4.83 0.37 -15.49
CA GLU A 25 -5.13 1.37 -14.48
C GLU A 25 -4.77 2.77 -14.95
N ALA A 26 -5.60 3.74 -14.58
CA ALA A 26 -5.45 5.09 -15.06
C ALA A 26 -4.19 5.75 -14.45
N ALA A 27 -3.24 6.14 -15.32
CA ALA A 27 -1.95 6.67 -14.91
C ALA A 27 -2.03 7.87 -13.93
N TYR A 28 -3.07 8.71 -14.04
CA TYR A 28 -3.26 9.82 -13.11
C TYR A 28 -3.55 9.35 -11.67
N ARG A 29 -4.26 8.22 -11.50
CA ARG A 29 -4.57 7.68 -10.16
C ARG A 29 -3.30 7.20 -9.47
N LEU A 30 -2.40 6.55 -10.21
CA LEU A 30 -1.10 6.10 -9.70
C LEU A 30 -0.28 7.26 -9.09
N ASN A 31 -0.26 8.40 -9.78
CA ASN A 31 0.44 9.59 -9.31
C ASN A 31 -0.20 10.18 -8.04
N LEU A 32 -1.54 10.13 -7.95
CA LEU A 32 -2.29 10.67 -6.82
C LEU A 32 -2.30 9.78 -5.57
N ILE A 33 -1.92 8.49 -5.67
CA ILE A 33 -1.84 7.58 -4.50
C ILE A 33 -0.95 8.14 -3.39
N THR A 34 0.11 8.89 -3.73
CA THR A 34 1.00 9.48 -2.71
C THR A 34 0.35 10.54 -1.83
N VAL A 35 -0.72 11.16 -2.35
CA VAL A 35 -1.46 12.29 -1.76
C VAL A 35 -2.96 11.98 -1.63
N TRP A 36 -3.32 10.70 -1.57
CA TRP A 36 -4.72 10.23 -1.64
C TRP A 36 -5.63 10.87 -0.58
N LYS A 37 -5.10 11.27 0.57
CA LYS A 37 -5.85 11.95 1.66
C LYS A 37 -6.41 13.31 1.24
N GLU A 38 -5.74 14.01 0.32
CA GLU A 38 -6.22 15.27 -0.28
C GLU A 38 -7.08 15.02 -1.53
N ALA A 39 -6.96 13.83 -2.14
CA ALA A 39 -7.67 13.43 -3.34
C ALA A 39 -8.73 12.34 -3.08
N LYS A 40 -9.35 12.30 -1.89
CA LYS A 40 -10.24 11.20 -1.45
C LYS A 40 -11.35 10.88 -2.45
N HIS A 41 -11.94 11.88 -3.09
CA HIS A 41 -13.00 11.71 -4.09
C HIS A 41 -12.57 10.91 -5.33
N MET A 42 -11.27 10.71 -5.55
CA MET A 42 -10.68 9.90 -6.62
C MET A 42 -10.54 8.41 -6.24
N PHE A 43 -10.85 8.06 -4.99
CA PHE A 43 -10.74 6.71 -4.45
C PHE A 43 -12.06 6.30 -3.78
N SER A 44 -12.51 5.08 -4.01
CA SER A 44 -13.70 4.51 -3.35
C SER A 44 -13.47 4.44 -1.84
N GLU A 45 -14.57 4.28 -1.08
CA GLU A 45 -14.46 4.06 0.38
C GLU A 45 -13.59 2.84 0.71
N GLU A 46 -13.76 1.77 -0.06
CA GLU A 46 -12.95 0.55 0.04
C GLU A 46 -11.46 0.84 -0.19
N GLU A 47 -11.11 1.56 -1.26
CA GLU A 47 -9.73 1.93 -1.56
C GLU A 47 -9.13 2.84 -0.47
N GLN A 48 -9.90 3.79 0.05
CA GLN A 48 -9.47 4.66 1.14
C GLN A 48 -9.16 3.85 2.41
N VAL A 49 -9.97 2.85 2.74
CA VAL A 49 -9.72 1.95 3.89
C VAL A 49 -8.49 1.08 3.64
N ILE A 50 -8.31 0.53 2.43
CA ILE A 50 -7.13 -0.25 2.06
C ILE A 50 -5.85 0.62 2.15
N LEU A 51 -5.92 1.88 1.70
CA LEU A 51 -4.81 2.82 1.78
C LEU A 51 -4.48 3.15 3.24
N GLU A 52 -5.46 3.49 4.06
CA GLU A 52 -5.24 3.78 5.49
C GLU A 52 -4.68 2.55 6.24
N LEU A 53 -5.21 1.35 5.99
CA LEU A 53 -4.68 0.09 6.52
C LEU A 53 -3.21 -0.11 6.11
N THR A 54 -2.90 0.12 4.83
CA THR A 54 -1.54 0.04 4.30
C THR A 54 -0.59 1.03 4.97
N GLU A 55 -0.99 2.30 5.13
CA GLU A 55 -0.15 3.33 5.75
C GLU A 55 0.12 3.03 7.22
N GLN A 56 -0.90 2.70 8.02
CA GLN A 56 -0.74 2.45 9.45
C GLN A 56 0.10 1.20 9.75
N MET A 57 -0.07 0.14 8.97
CA MET A 57 0.76 -1.07 9.09
C MET A 57 2.18 -0.87 8.57
N THR A 58 2.39 -0.02 7.56
CA THR A 58 3.74 0.30 7.07
C THR A 58 4.49 1.19 8.06
N LEU A 59 3.84 2.21 8.60
CA LEU A 59 4.36 3.13 9.60
C LEU A 59 4.08 2.64 11.04
N ILE A 60 4.18 1.34 11.27
CA ILE A 60 3.81 0.68 12.54
C ILE A 60 4.51 1.28 13.77
N HIS A 61 5.71 1.85 13.59
CA HIS A 61 6.49 2.51 14.64
C HIS A 61 5.88 3.82 15.17
N GLN A 62 4.88 4.40 14.48
CA GLN A 62 4.24 5.64 14.91
C GLN A 62 3.15 5.36 15.96
N GLN A 63 2.10 4.63 15.59
CA GLN A 63 0.99 4.31 16.49
C GLN A 63 0.41 2.90 16.28
N GLY A 64 0.95 2.14 15.32
CA GLY A 64 0.36 0.87 14.88
C GLY A 64 -0.97 1.01 14.15
N LEU A 65 -1.63 -0.13 13.91
CA LEU A 65 -2.97 -0.20 13.34
C LEU A 65 -4.00 0.16 14.42
N THR A 66 -4.79 1.20 14.17
CA THR A 66 -5.86 1.61 15.08
C THR A 66 -7.09 0.70 14.97
N GLU A 67 -7.79 0.49 16.10
CA GLU A 67 -9.03 -0.30 16.15
C GLU A 67 -10.10 0.21 15.16
N ASN A 68 -10.22 1.53 15.02
CA ASN A 68 -11.16 2.15 14.09
C ASN A 68 -10.90 1.75 12.63
N VAL A 69 -9.63 1.66 12.20
CA VAL A 69 -9.31 1.26 10.82
C VAL A 69 -9.49 -0.25 10.65
N TYR A 70 -9.10 -1.05 11.63
CA TYR A 70 -9.32 -2.50 11.62
C TYR A 70 -10.81 -2.85 11.53
N SER A 71 -11.63 -2.29 12.42
CA SER A 71 -13.08 -2.48 12.43
C SER A 71 -13.74 -2.06 11.12
N LYS A 72 -13.30 -0.95 10.50
CA LYS A 72 -13.80 -0.53 9.17
C LYS A 72 -13.42 -1.51 8.06
N ALA A 73 -12.19 -2.03 8.06
CA ALA A 73 -11.76 -3.02 7.09
C ALA A 73 -12.58 -4.31 7.22
N VAL A 74 -12.77 -4.81 8.44
CA VAL A 74 -13.60 -6.00 8.70
C VAL A 74 -15.05 -5.77 8.27
N ALA A 75 -15.61 -4.58 8.52
CA ALA A 75 -16.98 -4.27 8.12
C ALA A 75 -17.18 -4.27 6.59
N LEU A 76 -16.19 -3.81 5.83
CA LEU A 76 -16.26 -3.74 4.36
C LEU A 76 -15.90 -5.07 3.69
N PHE A 77 -14.91 -5.79 4.21
CA PHE A 77 -14.29 -6.92 3.51
C PHE A 77 -14.45 -8.26 4.22
N GLY A 78 -14.92 -8.27 5.46
CA GLY A 78 -14.92 -9.44 6.33
C GLY A 78 -13.55 -9.73 6.95
N GLU A 79 -13.52 -10.59 7.97
CA GLU A 79 -12.29 -10.93 8.71
C GLU A 79 -11.25 -11.64 7.83
N GLU A 80 -11.68 -12.61 7.02
CA GLU A 80 -10.79 -13.40 6.17
C GLU A 80 -10.06 -12.52 5.15
N THR A 81 -10.81 -11.74 4.37
CA THR A 81 -10.23 -10.83 3.36
C THR A 81 -9.34 -9.77 4.03
N THR A 82 -9.75 -9.22 5.17
CA THR A 82 -8.92 -8.27 5.94
C THR A 82 -7.61 -8.92 6.35
N GLY A 83 -7.63 -10.17 6.83
CA GLY A 83 -6.42 -10.94 7.14
C GLY A 83 -5.52 -11.13 5.92
N GLN A 84 -6.07 -11.44 4.75
CA GLN A 84 -5.32 -11.56 3.50
C GLN A 84 -4.68 -10.23 3.06
N MET A 85 -5.40 -9.11 3.23
CA MET A 85 -4.85 -7.77 2.97
C MET A 85 -3.68 -7.46 3.91
N MET A 86 -3.83 -7.75 5.21
CA MET A 86 -2.78 -7.57 6.21
C MET A 86 -1.54 -8.40 5.86
N MET A 87 -1.71 -9.66 5.43
CA MET A 87 -0.61 -10.51 4.98
C MET A 87 0.09 -9.94 3.74
N SER A 88 -0.66 -9.38 2.80
CA SER A 88 -0.10 -8.70 1.62
C SER A 88 0.74 -7.48 2.01
N ILE A 89 0.27 -6.70 2.99
CA ILE A 89 1.00 -5.53 3.51
C ILE A 89 2.28 -5.95 4.24
N LEU A 90 2.24 -7.03 5.02
CA LEU A 90 3.43 -7.61 5.68
C LEU A 90 4.45 -8.12 4.65
N ALA A 91 3.97 -8.80 3.60
CA ALA A 91 4.83 -9.32 2.53
C ALA A 91 5.57 -8.19 1.82
N ILE A 92 4.89 -7.13 1.37
CA ILE A 92 5.56 -6.01 0.69
C ILE A 92 6.50 -5.25 1.63
N ASN A 93 6.16 -5.10 2.92
CA ASN A 93 7.05 -4.51 3.91
C ASN A 93 8.33 -5.33 4.14
N SER A 94 8.25 -6.65 4.05
CA SER A 94 9.40 -7.56 4.10
C SER A 94 10.28 -7.40 2.86
N TRP A 95 9.67 -7.37 1.67
CA TRP A 95 10.39 -7.14 0.41
C TRP A 95 11.05 -5.76 0.36
N ASN A 96 10.41 -4.71 0.86
CA ASN A 96 11.00 -3.38 0.94
C ASN A 96 12.27 -3.38 1.80
N ARG A 97 12.26 -4.06 2.95
CA ARG A 97 13.44 -4.18 3.83
C ARG A 97 14.59 -4.89 3.12
N LEU A 98 14.31 -6.01 2.46
CA LEU A 98 15.32 -6.75 1.69
C LEU A 98 15.88 -5.89 0.55
N GLY A 99 15.02 -5.26 -0.25
CA GLY A 99 15.45 -4.45 -1.38
C GLY A 99 16.31 -3.25 -0.99
N ILE A 100 16.01 -2.62 0.15
CA ILE A 100 16.80 -1.50 0.67
C ILE A 100 18.14 -1.98 1.21
N VAL A 101 18.15 -2.99 2.09
CA VAL A 101 19.37 -3.48 2.76
C VAL A 101 20.35 -4.15 1.79
N LEU A 102 19.83 -4.78 0.74
CA LEU A 102 20.64 -5.43 -0.30
C LEU A 102 20.94 -4.52 -1.51
N HIS A 103 20.55 -3.24 -1.44
CA HIS A 103 20.78 -2.25 -2.50
C HIS A 103 20.29 -2.68 -3.89
N TRP A 104 19.08 -3.26 -3.96
CA TRP A 104 18.46 -3.58 -5.24
C TRP A 104 18.09 -2.30 -5.99
N ASN A 105 18.46 -2.25 -7.27
CA ASN A 105 18.17 -1.13 -8.16
C ASN A 105 17.11 -1.53 -9.19
N PRO A 106 16.18 -0.63 -9.53
CA PRO A 106 15.21 -0.89 -10.60
C PRO A 106 15.95 -1.18 -11.92
N GLN A 107 15.44 -2.15 -12.69
CA GLN A 107 15.95 -2.44 -14.04
C GLN A 107 15.12 -1.64 -15.03
N ILE A 108 15.68 -0.54 -15.51
CA ILE A 108 15.03 0.43 -16.40
C ILE A 108 15.44 0.18 -17.85
#